data_AF-A0A1G7DMM8-F1
#
_entry.id   AF-A0A1G7DMM8-F1
#
_cell.length_a   1.000
_cell.length_b   1.000
_cell.length_c   1.000
_cell.angle_alpha   90.00
_cell.angle_beta   90.00
_cell.angle_gamma   90.00
#
_symmetry.space_group_name_H-M   'P 1'
#
loop_
_entity.id
_entity.type
_entity.pdbx_description
1 polymer ?
#
loop_
_entity_poly.entity_id
_entity_poly.type
_entity_poly.pdbx_seq_one_letter_code
_entity_poly.pdbx_strand_id
1 'polypeptide(L)' 'MDCYYCHGNGEMECLECEGHGKQESGHQCGSCQGHGITPCLRCNGSGSLDYEFNEQDSITNILQAAYLSPAFSRGR' A
#
# COMPACT_ATOMS: atom_id res chain seq x y z
N MET A 1 6.73 12.26 5.18
CA MET A 1 7.69 11.28 5.73
C MET A 1 7.79 10.11 4.76
N ASP A 2 8.96 9.50 4.54
CA ASP A 2 9.04 8.37 3.59
C ASP A 2 8.17 7.21 4.06
N CYS A 3 7.47 6.58 3.12
CA CYS A 3 6.66 5.41 3.41
C CYS A 3 7.59 4.22 3.68
N TYR A 4 7.64 3.77 4.93
CA TYR A 4 8.49 2.65 5.34
C TYR A 4 8.15 1.34 4.61
N TYR A 5 6.89 1.13 4.21
CA TYR A 5 6.45 -0.09 3.54
C TYR A 5 7.00 -0.25 2.12
N CYS A 6 7.23 0.84 1.41
CA CYS A 6 7.83 0.84 0.07
C CYS A 6 9.21 1.49 0.04
N HIS A 7 9.78 1.79 1.22
CA HIS A 7 11.05 2.50 1.38
C HIS A 7 11.15 3.78 0.53
N GLY A 8 10.07 4.56 0.44
CA GLY A 8 10.05 5.78 -0.36
C GLY A 8 9.74 5.62 -1.86
N ASN A 9 9.67 4.40 -2.40
CA ASN A 9 9.53 4.19 -3.86
C ASN A 9 8.11 4.35 -4.38
N GLY A 10 7.10 4.21 -3.53
CA GLY A 10 5.68 4.24 -3.92
C GLY A 10 5.16 2.93 -4.50
N GLU A 11 6.02 1.97 -4.80
CA GLU A 11 5.66 0.70 -5.40
C GLU A 11 6.13 -0.47 -4.53
N MET A 12 5.46 -1.61 -4.66
CA MET A 12 5.77 -2.86 -3.97
C MET A 12 5.71 -4.01 -4.95
N GLU A 13 6.51 -5.04 -4.70
CA GLU A 13 6.45 -6.28 -5.45
C GLU A 13 5.06 -6.93 -5.33
N CYS A 14 4.54 -7.42 -6.45
CA CYS A 14 3.25 -8.09 -6.47
C CYS A 14 3.35 -9.43 -5.75
N LEU A 15 2.70 -9.53 -4.59
CA LEU A 15 2.75 -10.73 -3.75
C LEU A 15 2.12 -11.96 -4.39
N GLU A 16 1.16 -11.80 -5.32
CA GLU A 16 0.51 -12.93 -5.98
C GLU A 16 1.42 -13.65 -6.98
N CYS A 17 2.37 -12.92 -7.58
CA CYS A 17 3.26 -13.47 -8.59
C CYS A 17 4.74 -13.29 -8.24
N GLU A 18 5.05 -12.91 -7.00
CA GLU A 18 6.42 -12.71 -6.49
C GLU A 18 7.29 -11.91 -7.49
N GLY A 19 6.76 -10.78 -7.97
CA GLY A 19 7.53 -9.94 -8.90
C GLY A 19 7.60 -10.42 -10.35
N HIS A 20 7.19 -11.64 -10.66
CA HIS A 20 7.36 -12.22 -11.99
C HIS A 20 6.38 -11.69 -13.06
N GLY A 21 5.28 -11.07 -12.64
CA GLY A 21 4.20 -10.59 -13.53
C GLY A 21 3.34 -11.71 -14.13
N LYS A 22 3.62 -12.97 -13.81
CA LYS A 22 2.89 -14.14 -14.31
C LYS A 22 2.74 -15.17 -13.19
N GLN A 23 1.63 -15.89 -13.23
CA GLN A 23 1.43 -17.05 -12.36
C GLN A 23 2.24 -18.24 -12.86
N GLU A 24 2.43 -19.27 -12.02
CA GLU A 24 3.14 -20.50 -12.40
C GLU A 24 2.55 -21.20 -13.63
N SER A 25 1.24 -21.04 -13.85
CA SER A 25 0.51 -21.53 -15.02
C SER A 25 0.89 -20.84 -16.34
N GLY A 26 1.71 -19.78 -16.29
CA GLY A 26 2.14 -18.98 -17.44
C GLY A 26 1.15 -17.88 -17.84
N HIS A 27 0.01 -17.78 -17.17
CA HIS A 27 -0.94 -16.68 -17.37
C HIS A 27 -0.46 -15.39 -16.70
N GLN A 28 -0.81 -14.24 -17.29
CA GLN A 28 -0.51 -12.94 -16.69
C GLN A 28 -1.17 -12.84 -15.30
N CYS A 29 -0.42 -12.33 -14.33
CA CYS A 29 -0.95 -12.13 -12.99
C CYS A 29 -2.02 -11.03 -13.03
N GLY A 30 -3.23 -11.37 -12.58
CA GLY A 30 -4.37 -10.45 -12.60
C GLY A 30 -4.18 -9.27 -11.66
N SER A 31 -3.57 -9.51 -10.49
CA SER A 31 -3.38 -8.47 -9.47
C SER A 31 -2.44 -7.34 -9.87
N CYS A 32 -1.38 -7.64 -10.63
CA CYS A 32 -0.47 -6.63 -11.18
C CYS A 32 -0.64 -6.42 -12.69
N GLN A 33 -1.65 -7.04 -13.31
CA GLN A 33 -1.92 -6.98 -14.76
C GLN A 33 -0.68 -7.28 -15.63
N GLY A 34 0.19 -8.17 -15.17
CA GLY A 34 1.42 -8.51 -15.89
C GLY A 34 2.68 -7.71 -15.51
N HIS A 35 2.58 -6.68 -14.67
CA HIS A 35 3.72 -5.78 -14.39
C HIS A 35 4.70 -6.34 -13.36
N GLY A 36 4.28 -7.28 -12.51
CA GLY A 36 5.08 -7.79 -11.40
C GLY A 36 5.16 -6.86 -10.19
N ILE A 37 4.68 -5.63 -10.32
CA ILE A 37 4.66 -4.61 -9.27
C ILE A 37 3.26 -4.08 -9.07
N THR A 38 2.99 -3.59 -7.86
CA THR A 38 1.72 -2.97 -7.47
C THR A 38 2.01 -1.68 -6.73
N PRO A 39 1.14 -0.66 -6.83
CA PRO A 39 1.30 0.55 -6.04
C PRO A 39 1.23 0.21 -4.55
N CYS A 40 2.10 0.83 -3.76
CA CYS A 40 2.08 0.69 -2.32
C CYS A 40 0.77 1.23 -1.77
N LEU A 41 -0.06 0.32 -1.23
CA LEU A 41 -1.38 0.67 -0.71
C LEU A 41 -1.33 1.64 0.48
N ARG A 42 -0.20 1.69 1.19
CA ARG A 42 -0.06 2.55 2.38
C ARG A 42 0.14 4.01 2.04
N CYS A 43 0.90 4.31 0.99
CA CYS A 43 1.10 5.66 0.48
C CYS A 43 0.32 5.92 -0.83
N ASN A 44 -0.51 4.97 -1.25
CA ASN A 44 -1.27 5.01 -2.49
C ASN A 44 -0.41 5.36 -3.73
N GLY A 45 0.78 4.79 -3.83
CA GLY A 45 1.69 5.05 -4.94
C GLY A 45 2.61 6.27 -4.78
N SER A 46 2.42 7.12 -3.77
CA SER A 46 3.18 8.38 -3.66
C SER A 46 4.61 8.22 -3.13
N GLY A 47 4.91 7.11 -2.44
CA GLY A 47 6.20 6.89 -1.79
C GLY A 47 6.36 7.63 -0.46
N SER A 48 5.51 8.61 -0.17
CA SER A 48 5.50 9.36 1.10
C SER A 48 4.20 9.13 1.86
N LEU A 49 4.30 9.07 3.18
CA LEU A 49 3.15 9.19 4.07
C LEU A 49 3.06 10.66 4.49
N ASP A 50 2.00 11.31 4.03
CA ASP A 50 1.60 12.63 4.48
C ASP A 50 0.84 12.47 5.79
N TYR A 51 1.61 12.16 6.83
CA TYR A 51 1.12 12.32 8.19
C TYR A 51 1.13 13.81 8.52
N GLU A 52 0.07 14.52 8.12
CA GLU A 52 -0.24 15.81 8.72
C GLU A 52 -0.68 15.56 10.16
N PHE A 53 0.30 15.40 11.06
CA PHE A 53 0.06 15.51 12.50
C PHE A 53 -0.37 16.95 12.76
N ASN A 54 -1.68 17.20 12.77
CA ASN A 54 -2.19 18.42 13.36
C ASN A 54 -2.03 18.28 14.88
N GLU A 55 -1.38 19.24 15.51
CA GLU A 55 -1.18 19.27 16.97
C GLU A 55 -2.51 19.34 17.76
N GLN A 56 -3.62 19.60 17.07
CA GLN A 56 -4.99 19.53 17.60
C GLN A 56 -5.63 18.13 17.49
N ASP A 57 -5.03 17.19 16.76
CA ASP A 57 -5.52 15.83 16.69
C ASP A 57 -5.16 15.07 17.97
N SER A 58 -6.18 14.84 18.80
CA SER A 58 -6.06 13.97 19.96
C SER A 58 -5.64 12.57 19.52
N ILE A 59 -4.97 11.82 20.41
CA ILE A 59 -4.59 10.41 20.18
C ILE A 59 -5.78 9.58 19.68
N THR A 60 -6.99 9.90 20.14
CA THR A 60 -8.25 9.29 19.69
C THR A 60 -8.56 9.55 18.21
N ASN A 61 -8.33 10.76 17.71
CA ASN A 61 -8.54 11.11 16.31
C ASN A 61 -7.50 10.43 15.41
N ILE A 62 -6.25 10.35 15.87
CA ILE A 62 -5.16 9.68 15.15
C ILE A 62 -5.45 8.17 15.05
N LEU A 63 -5.87 7.54 16.15
CA LEU A 63 -6.27 6.14 16.16
C LEU A 63 -7.50 5.91 15.27
N GLN A 64 -8.50 6.77 15.35
CA GLN A 64 -9.70 6.67 14.53
C GLN A 64 -9.40 6.82 13.04
N ALA A 65 -8.52 7.74 12.64
CA ALA A 65 -8.07 7.88 11.25
C ALA A 65 -7.31 6.63 10.78
N ALA A 66 -6.45 6.04 11.62
CA ALA A 66 -5.74 4.80 11.28
C ALA A 66 -6.69 3.61 11.09
N TYR A 67 -7.74 3.50 11.92
CA TYR A 67 -8.73 2.40 11.84
C TYR A 67 -9.80 2.61 10.77
N LEU A 68 -10.23 3.86 10.50
CA LEU A 68 -11.27 4.19 9.52
C LEU A 68 -10.71 4.48 8.13
N SER A 69 -9.39 4.55 7.97
CA SER A 69 -8.77 4.63 6.64
C SER A 69 -9.22 3.43 5.79
N PRO A 70 -9.76 3.65 4.57
CA PRO A 70 -10.30 2.59 3.72
C PRO A 70 -9.25 1.56 3.27
N ALA A 71 -7.97 1.78 3.57
CA ALA A 71 -6.90 0.79 3.40
C ALA A 71 -6.94 -0.36 4.44
N PHE A 72 -7.68 -0.20 5.56
CA PHE A 72 -7.77 -1.22 6.62
C PHE A 72 -9.08 -2.03 6.60
N SER A 73 -10.09 -1.63 5.82
CA SER A 73 -11.39 -2.31 5.73
C SER A 73 -11.47 -3.40 4.64
N ARG A 74 -10.34 -4.03 4.29
CA ARG A 74 -10.30 -5.26 3.48
C ARG A 74 -9.48 -6.36 4.16
N GLY A 75 -9.99 -6.83 5.29
CA GLY A 75 -9.75 -8.19 5.77
C GLY A 75 -11.09 -8.91 5.78
N ARG A 76 -11.28 -9.82 4.83
CA ARG A 76 -12.40 -10.77 4.79
C ARG A 76 -12.17 -11.87 5.82
#